data_AF-A0A660W5B9-F1
#
_entry.id   AF-A0A660W5B9-F1
#
_cell.length_a   1.000
_cell.length_b   1.000
_cell.length_c   1.000
_cell.angle_alpha   90.00
_cell.angle_beta   90.00
_cell.angle_gamma   90.00
#
_symmetry.space_group_name_H-M   'P 1'
#
loop_
_entity.id
_entity.type
_entity.pdbx_description
1 polymer ?
#
loop_
_entity_poly.entity_id
_entity_poly.type
_entity_poly.pdbx_seq_one_letter_code
_entity_poly.pdbx_strand_id
1 'polypeptide(L)'
;MIKAADDFKTGAVMVIGGGIGGIQAALDLADSGQKVYLLESSPAIGGVMARLDKTFPTNDCSMCILSPKLVEAARHLNIELLTYSDLLSVTGQAGRYRVRVKHKPRYVDADKCTGCGDCELACPVAVPNEYEENTCQRKAIYRPYAQGVPNIFTIEKAGEPPCQQACPASVPVQGYIALIQQGKYAEALAIVREKMVFPAVCGRVCVRFCEGVCTRNQIDSPVDIMHLKRFISDWELEHADEVEEAIEQPGVTREEKIAVIGAGPAGLQAAANLTRQG
;
A
#
# COMPACT_ATOMS: atom_id res chain seq x y z
N MET A 1 9.84 53.48 5.92
CA MET A 1 10.17 52.15 6.48
C MET A 1 8.88 51.38 6.67
N ILE A 2 8.45 50.64 5.64
CA ILE A 2 7.34 49.70 5.74
C ILE A 2 7.95 48.43 6.35
N LYS A 3 7.59 48.10 7.60
CA LYS A 3 8.00 46.85 8.22
C LYS A 3 7.57 45.72 7.29
N ALA A 4 8.54 44.94 6.78
CA ALA A 4 8.26 43.69 6.11
C ALA A 4 7.41 42.83 7.06
N ALA A 5 6.22 42.44 6.60
CA ALA A 5 5.39 41.48 7.31
C ALA A 5 6.08 40.12 7.27
N ASP A 6 6.78 39.78 8.34
CA ASP A 6 7.63 38.60 8.48
C ASP A 6 6.83 37.31 8.77
N ASP A 7 5.64 37.15 8.17
CA ASP A 7 4.79 35.97 8.39
C ASP A 7 3.85 35.70 7.20
N PHE A 8 4.38 35.72 5.97
CA PHE A 8 3.62 35.24 4.81
C PHE A 8 3.38 33.73 4.96
N LYS A 9 2.16 33.38 5.39
CA LYS A 9 1.61 32.02 5.30
C LYS A 9 1.42 31.65 3.83
N THR A 10 2.50 31.37 3.11
CA THR A 10 2.44 30.61 1.87
C THR A 10 2.27 29.16 2.27
N GLY A 11 1.06 28.64 2.22
CA GLY A 11 0.78 27.34 2.82
C GLY A 11 -0.20 26.56 1.97
N ALA A 12 0.28 25.47 1.39
CA ALA A 12 -0.64 24.46 0.92
C ALA A 12 -1.52 23.99 2.10
N VAL A 13 -2.80 23.77 1.85
CA VAL A 13 -3.78 23.30 2.83
C VAL A 13 -3.96 21.80 2.65
N MET A 14 -4.04 21.04 3.74
CA MET A 14 -4.47 19.65 3.67
C MET A 14 -5.89 19.53 4.23
N VAL A 15 -6.80 18.99 3.44
CA VAL A 15 -8.17 18.67 3.84
C VAL A 15 -8.24 17.16 4.08
N ILE A 16 -8.70 16.75 5.24
CA ILE A 16 -8.78 15.34 5.64
C ILE A 16 -10.24 14.88 5.53
N GLY A 17 -10.49 13.90 4.68
CA GLY A 17 -11.80 13.33 4.38
C GLY A 17 -12.42 13.93 3.11
N GLY A 18 -12.65 13.09 2.11
CA GLY A 18 -13.26 13.43 0.83
C GLY A 18 -14.78 13.30 0.80
N GLY A 19 -15.47 13.55 1.91
CA GLY A 19 -16.93 13.70 1.91
C GLY A 19 -17.38 15.05 1.35
N ILE A 20 -18.68 15.29 1.21
CA ILE A 20 -19.23 16.55 0.65
C ILE A 20 -18.66 17.82 1.29
N GLY A 21 -18.47 17.82 2.62
CA GLY A 21 -17.89 18.97 3.34
C GLY A 21 -16.41 19.19 3.03
N GLY A 22 -15.62 18.11 2.96
CA GLY A 22 -14.20 18.20 2.64
C GLY A 22 -13.97 18.56 1.17
N ILE A 23 -14.78 18.02 0.26
CA ILE A 23 -14.76 18.39 -1.16
C ILE A 23 -15.08 19.88 -1.33
N GLN A 24 -16.14 20.39 -0.68
CA GLN A 24 -16.48 21.81 -0.78
C GLN A 24 -15.38 22.70 -0.20
N ALA A 25 -14.86 22.36 0.98
CA ALA A 25 -13.76 23.11 1.57
C ALA A 25 -12.52 23.12 0.67
N ALA A 26 -12.21 21.99 0.03
CA ALA A 26 -11.10 21.89 -0.90
C ALA A 26 -11.30 22.76 -2.14
N LEU A 27 -12.51 22.76 -2.72
CA LEU A 27 -12.87 23.62 -3.86
C LEU A 27 -12.77 25.11 -3.51
N ASP A 28 -13.41 25.54 -2.42
CA ASP A 28 -13.39 26.95 -2.01
C ASP A 28 -11.96 27.47 -1.75
N LEU A 29 -11.13 26.65 -1.11
CA LEU A 29 -9.72 26.98 -0.87
C LEU A 29 -8.91 27.01 -2.16
N ALA A 30 -9.16 26.07 -3.07
CA ALA A 30 -8.45 25.97 -4.34
C ALA A 30 -8.80 27.13 -5.29
N ASP A 31 -10.07 27.55 -5.30
CA ASP A 31 -10.58 28.72 -6.03
C ASP A 31 -10.02 30.03 -5.45
N SER A 32 -9.75 30.06 -4.14
CA SER A 32 -9.05 31.18 -3.50
C SER A 32 -7.54 31.25 -3.85
N GLY A 33 -7.04 30.31 -4.65
CA GLY A 33 -5.66 30.25 -5.13
C GLY A 33 -4.69 29.48 -4.23
N GLN A 34 -5.19 28.73 -3.24
CA GLN A 34 -4.35 27.88 -2.38
C GLN A 34 -4.13 26.51 -3.02
N LYS A 35 -2.92 25.96 -2.90
CA LYS A 35 -2.67 24.54 -3.21
C LYS A 35 -3.32 23.69 -2.12
N VAL A 36 -4.14 22.71 -2.49
CA VAL A 36 -4.87 21.84 -1.57
C VAL A 36 -4.46 20.38 -1.78
N TYR A 37 -4.18 19.67 -0.71
CA TYR A 37 -4.07 18.21 -0.68
C TYR A 37 -5.34 17.64 -0.05
N LEU A 38 -6.16 16.93 -0.83
CA LEU A 38 -7.38 16.30 -0.33
C LEU A 38 -7.10 14.82 -0.03
N LEU A 39 -6.99 14.49 1.25
CA LEU A 39 -6.69 13.15 1.74
C LEU A 39 -7.97 12.34 1.96
N GLU A 40 -8.07 11.16 1.37
CA GLU A 40 -9.19 10.24 1.51
C GLU A 40 -8.70 8.80 1.79
N SER A 41 -9.26 8.18 2.83
CA SER A 41 -8.89 6.83 3.26
C SER A 41 -9.50 5.76 2.36
N SER A 42 -10.68 6.03 1.79
CA SER A 42 -11.35 5.22 0.77
C SER A 42 -10.63 5.26 -0.59
N PRO A 43 -10.77 4.25 -1.44
CA PRO A 43 -10.29 4.29 -2.83
C PRO A 43 -10.86 5.44 -3.67
N ALA A 44 -12.02 6.01 -3.29
CA ALA A 44 -12.68 7.11 -3.97
C ALA A 44 -13.28 8.11 -2.98
N ILE A 45 -13.30 9.39 -3.36
CA ILE A 45 -13.99 10.48 -2.64
C ILE A 45 -15.52 10.34 -2.78
N GLY A 46 -16.30 11.08 -2.00
CA GLY A 46 -17.78 11.09 -2.00
C GLY A 46 -18.39 10.90 -0.62
N GLY A 47 -17.73 10.13 0.24
CA GLY A 47 -18.15 9.87 1.61
C GLY A 47 -19.56 9.27 1.72
N VAL A 48 -20.25 9.56 2.83
CA VAL A 48 -21.58 8.99 3.10
C VAL A 48 -22.63 9.44 2.09
N MET A 49 -22.52 10.66 1.56
CA MET A 49 -23.49 11.21 0.62
C MET A 49 -23.59 10.38 -0.66
N ALA A 50 -22.48 9.77 -1.10
CA ALA A 50 -22.49 8.87 -2.26
C ALA A 50 -23.43 7.67 -2.06
N ARG A 51 -23.55 7.17 -0.82
CA ARG A 51 -24.37 6.00 -0.46
C ARG A 51 -25.87 6.29 -0.37
N LEU A 52 -26.28 7.56 -0.32
CA LEU A 52 -27.68 7.92 -0.25
C LEU A 52 -28.30 7.88 -1.64
N ASP A 53 -29.57 7.50 -1.77
CA ASP A 53 -30.30 7.67 -3.04
C ASP A 53 -30.74 9.13 -3.21
N LYS A 54 -31.47 9.65 -2.21
CA LYS A 54 -32.03 11.01 -2.19
C LYS A 54 -31.54 11.85 -1.02
N THR A 55 -31.62 13.17 -1.18
CA THR A 55 -31.32 14.14 -0.13
C THR A 55 -32.53 15.01 0.21
N PHE A 56 -32.92 15.01 1.48
CA PHE A 56 -33.95 15.93 1.99
C PHE A 56 -33.40 17.38 2.04
N PRO A 57 -34.25 18.42 1.96
CA PRO A 57 -35.71 18.40 1.82
C PRO A 57 -36.21 18.31 0.37
N THR A 58 -35.33 18.52 -0.63
CA THR A 58 -35.72 18.61 -2.04
C THR A 58 -36.01 17.26 -2.68
N ASN A 59 -35.56 16.17 -2.04
CA ASN A 59 -35.60 14.81 -2.58
C ASN A 59 -34.90 14.66 -3.93
N ASP A 60 -33.88 15.50 -4.16
CA ASP A 60 -32.99 15.33 -5.30
C ASP A 60 -32.16 14.06 -5.16
N CYS A 61 -31.71 13.51 -6.29
CA CYS A 61 -30.71 12.45 -6.27
C CYS A 61 -29.40 12.97 -5.69
N SER A 62 -28.84 12.28 -4.70
CA SER A 62 -27.58 12.65 -4.04
C SER A 62 -26.45 12.81 -5.07
N MET A 63 -26.39 11.87 -6.03
CA MET A 63 -25.34 11.78 -7.02
C MET A 63 -25.45 12.89 -8.07
N CYS A 64 -26.65 13.42 -8.33
CA CYS A 64 -26.83 14.58 -9.21
C CYS A 64 -26.19 15.85 -8.63
N ILE A 65 -26.18 16.00 -7.31
CA ILE A 65 -25.57 17.15 -6.62
C ILE A 65 -24.08 16.88 -6.37
N LEU A 66 -23.72 15.64 -6.05
CA LEU A 66 -22.37 15.26 -5.65
C LEU A 66 -21.43 15.10 -6.85
N SER A 67 -21.85 14.42 -7.93
CA SER A 67 -20.98 14.08 -9.07
C SER A 67 -20.25 15.28 -9.69
N PRO A 68 -20.91 16.44 -9.93
CA PRO A 68 -20.22 17.61 -10.46
C PRO A 68 -19.04 18.04 -9.58
N LYS A 69 -19.23 18.06 -8.26
CA LYS A 69 -18.19 18.44 -7.29
C LYS A 69 -17.05 17.42 -7.22
N LEU A 70 -17.34 16.12 -7.37
CA LEU A 70 -16.30 15.09 -7.43
C LEU A 70 -15.39 15.29 -8.64
N VAL A 71 -15.99 15.50 -9.81
CA VAL A 71 -15.26 15.70 -11.07
C VAL A 71 -14.50 17.01 -11.06
N GLU A 72 -15.10 18.07 -10.53
CA GLU A 72 -14.46 19.37 -10.37
C GLU A 72 -13.23 19.27 -9.46
N ALA A 73 -13.38 18.66 -8.27
CA ALA A 73 -12.26 18.50 -7.34
C ALA A 73 -11.11 17.65 -7.92
N ALA A 74 -11.43 16.64 -8.74
CA ALA A 74 -10.42 15.80 -9.37
C ALA A 74 -9.69 16.44 -10.54
N ARG A 75 -10.31 17.42 -11.21
CA ARG A 75 -9.71 18.13 -12.36
C ARG A 75 -9.10 19.47 -11.97
N HIS A 76 -9.33 19.94 -10.75
CA HIS A 76 -8.87 21.24 -10.31
C HIS A 76 -7.33 21.27 -10.19
N LEU A 77 -6.69 22.22 -10.88
CA LEU A 77 -5.21 22.31 -10.96
C LEU A 77 -4.55 22.52 -9.59
N ASN A 78 -5.23 23.23 -8.69
CA ASN A 78 -4.73 23.46 -7.33
C ASN A 78 -5.09 22.35 -6.34
N ILE A 79 -5.82 21.29 -6.73
CA ILE A 79 -6.18 20.20 -5.82
C ILE A 79 -5.39 18.95 -6.19
N GLU A 80 -4.77 18.35 -5.19
CA GLU A 80 -4.09 17.06 -5.30
C GLU A 80 -4.83 16.01 -4.49
N LEU A 81 -5.41 15.04 -5.18
CA LEU A 81 -6.18 13.97 -4.56
C LEU A 81 -5.27 12.86 -4.05
N LEU A 82 -5.18 12.72 -2.74
CA LEU A 82 -4.49 11.61 -2.08
C LEU A 82 -5.51 10.57 -1.63
N THR A 83 -5.99 9.77 -2.59
CA THR A 83 -6.98 8.72 -2.34
C THR A 83 -6.34 7.42 -1.89
N TYR A 84 -7.12 6.54 -1.25
CA TYR A 84 -6.65 5.30 -0.64
C TYR A 84 -5.45 5.50 0.31
N SER A 85 -5.50 6.57 1.10
CA SER A 85 -4.36 7.03 1.88
C SER A 85 -4.77 7.44 3.30
N ASP A 86 -4.02 6.97 4.30
CA ASP A 86 -4.33 7.20 5.71
C ASP A 86 -3.37 8.21 6.35
N LEU A 87 -3.89 9.05 7.23
CA LEU A 87 -3.10 9.98 8.03
C LEU A 87 -2.40 9.22 9.17
N LEU A 88 -1.06 9.29 9.25
CA LEU A 88 -0.30 8.66 10.34
C LEU A 88 0.00 9.62 11.49
N SER A 89 0.54 10.80 11.16
CA SER A 89 0.90 11.79 12.19
C SER A 89 0.94 13.19 11.61
N VAL A 90 0.58 14.16 12.45
CA VAL A 90 0.71 15.59 12.18
C VAL A 90 1.63 16.17 13.25
N THR A 91 2.67 16.88 12.83
CA THR A 91 3.63 17.54 13.70
C THR A 91 3.83 18.99 13.27
N GLY A 92 4.28 19.86 14.16
CA GLY A 92 4.48 21.28 13.88
C GLY A 92 3.36 22.17 14.42
N GLN A 93 3.28 23.40 13.91
CA GLN A 93 2.39 24.45 14.41
C GLN A 93 1.67 25.15 13.25
N ALA A 94 0.69 26.00 13.56
CA ALA A 94 -0.10 26.73 12.56
C ALA A 94 0.80 27.41 11.51
N GLY A 95 0.55 27.12 10.24
CA GLY A 95 1.35 27.62 9.10
C GLY A 95 2.57 26.78 8.73
N ARG A 96 3.01 25.82 9.58
CA ARG A 96 4.15 24.93 9.34
C ARG A 96 3.88 23.52 9.87
N TYR A 97 2.92 22.84 9.25
CA TYR A 97 2.65 21.43 9.56
C TYR A 97 3.53 20.51 8.71
N ARG A 98 4.04 19.45 9.34
CA ARG A 98 4.61 18.29 8.67
C ARG A 98 3.71 17.10 8.91
N VAL A 99 3.18 16.56 7.81
CA VAL A 99 2.22 15.46 7.82
C VAL A 99 2.86 14.20 7.24
N ARG A 100 2.69 13.07 7.91
CA ARG A 100 3.04 11.75 7.36
C ARG A 100 1.77 11.04 6.92
N VAL A 101 1.73 10.65 5.66
CA VAL A 101 0.62 9.94 5.01
C VAL A 101 1.10 8.57 4.60
N LYS A 102 0.26 7.55 4.82
CA LYS A 102 0.47 6.19 4.32
C LYS A 102 -0.39 5.98 3.08
N HIS A 103 0.25 5.93 1.91
CA HIS A 103 -0.41 5.49 0.69
C HIS A 103 -0.60 3.98 0.73
N LYS A 104 -1.85 3.51 0.70
CA LYS A 104 -2.12 2.06 0.63
C LYS A 104 -1.90 1.59 -0.81
N PRO A 105 -1.28 0.42 -1.02
CA PRO A 105 -1.07 -0.10 -2.37
C PRO A 105 -2.41 -0.54 -2.97
N ARG A 106 -2.79 0.03 -4.11
CA ARG A 106 -4.00 -0.39 -4.83
C ARG A 106 -3.83 -1.74 -5.55
N TYR A 107 -2.58 -2.16 -5.75
CA TYR A 107 -2.16 -3.28 -6.62
C TYR A 107 -2.66 -3.16 -8.07
N VAL A 108 -3.07 -1.96 -8.47
CA VAL A 108 -3.44 -1.58 -9.83
C VAL A 108 -2.66 -0.31 -10.13
N ASP A 109 -2.04 -0.27 -11.31
CA ASP A 109 -1.34 0.90 -11.81
C ASP A 109 -2.38 1.98 -12.15
N ALA A 110 -2.39 3.06 -11.36
CA ALA A 110 -3.36 4.14 -11.47
C ALA A 110 -3.31 4.84 -12.84
N ASP A 111 -2.12 4.95 -13.44
CA ASP A 111 -1.92 5.66 -14.71
C ASP A 111 -2.35 4.81 -15.91
N LYS A 112 -2.35 3.47 -15.76
CA LYS A 112 -2.76 2.53 -16.81
C LYS A 112 -4.21 2.06 -16.67
N CYS A 113 -4.84 2.29 -15.52
CA CYS A 113 -6.21 1.84 -15.28
C CYS A 113 -7.21 2.68 -16.10
N THR A 114 -7.99 2.02 -16.94
CA THR A 114 -9.04 2.67 -17.75
C THR A 114 -10.40 2.71 -17.05
N GLY A 115 -10.55 1.99 -15.93
CA GLY A 115 -11.83 1.89 -15.22
C GLY A 115 -12.91 1.09 -15.97
N CYS A 116 -12.54 0.19 -16.90
CA CYS A 116 -13.49 -0.55 -17.75
C CYS A 116 -14.37 -1.59 -17.02
N GLY A 117 -13.85 -2.23 -15.96
CA GLY A 117 -14.57 -3.22 -15.16
C GLY A 117 -14.43 -4.68 -15.59
N ASP A 118 -13.70 -5.01 -16.65
CA ASP A 118 -13.51 -6.41 -17.10
C ASP A 118 -12.90 -7.31 -16.02
N CYS A 119 -12.02 -6.72 -15.20
CA CYS A 119 -11.36 -7.41 -14.09
C CYS A 119 -12.32 -7.86 -12.98
N GLU A 120 -13.41 -7.12 -12.76
CA GLU A 120 -14.45 -7.47 -11.77
C GLU A 120 -15.22 -8.71 -12.21
N LEU A 121 -15.55 -8.80 -13.51
CA LEU A 121 -16.23 -9.95 -14.11
C LEU A 121 -15.37 -11.22 -14.04
N ALA A 122 -14.06 -11.09 -14.23
CA ALA A 122 -13.11 -12.21 -14.16
C ALA A 122 -12.81 -12.67 -12.73
N CYS A 123 -13.13 -11.88 -11.70
CA CYS A 123 -12.71 -12.16 -10.34
C CYS A 123 -13.55 -13.30 -9.70
N PRO A 124 -12.93 -14.41 -9.28
CA PRO A 124 -13.65 -15.51 -8.66
C PRO A 124 -13.95 -15.28 -7.17
N VAL A 125 -13.29 -14.30 -6.54
CA VAL A 125 -13.38 -14.05 -5.09
C VAL A 125 -14.50 -13.06 -4.80
N ALA A 126 -15.40 -13.44 -3.90
CA ALA A 126 -16.45 -12.58 -3.36
C ALA A 126 -16.09 -12.17 -1.93
N VAL A 127 -16.29 -10.90 -1.61
CA VAL A 127 -16.08 -10.30 -0.27
C VAL A 127 -17.27 -9.41 0.07
N PRO A 128 -17.61 -9.21 1.36
CA PRO A 128 -18.67 -8.29 1.76
C PRO A 128 -18.44 -6.87 1.22
N ASN A 129 -19.49 -6.20 0.76
CA ASN A 129 -19.41 -4.85 0.24
C ASN A 129 -19.66 -3.81 1.33
N GLU A 130 -18.62 -3.10 1.77
CA GLU A 130 -18.71 -2.10 2.82
C GLU A 130 -19.47 -0.84 2.38
N TYR A 131 -19.50 -0.55 1.08
CA TYR A 131 -20.28 0.57 0.54
C TYR A 131 -21.79 0.34 0.74
N GLU A 132 -22.22 -0.92 0.60
CA GLU A 132 -23.62 -1.37 0.76
C GLU A 132 -23.89 -1.90 2.17
N GLU A 133 -23.14 -1.44 3.18
CA GLU A 133 -23.29 -1.84 4.60
C GLU A 133 -23.27 -3.37 4.81
N ASN A 134 -22.45 -4.07 4.02
CA ASN A 134 -22.29 -5.53 4.02
C ASN A 134 -23.57 -6.32 3.69
N THR A 135 -24.56 -5.68 3.07
CA THR A 135 -25.82 -6.33 2.66
C THR A 135 -25.66 -7.18 1.40
N CYS A 136 -24.64 -6.91 0.59
CA CYS A 136 -24.30 -7.67 -0.61
C CYS A 136 -22.80 -7.97 -0.68
N GLN A 137 -22.42 -8.79 -1.66
CA GLN A 137 -21.03 -9.15 -1.94
C GLN A 137 -20.51 -8.32 -3.11
N ARG A 138 -19.27 -7.85 -3.00
CA ARG A 138 -18.46 -7.32 -4.12
C ARG A 138 -17.32 -8.28 -4.44
N LYS A 139 -16.54 -7.96 -5.45
CA LYS A 139 -15.33 -8.70 -5.80
C LYS A 139 -14.11 -8.19 -5.03
N ALA A 140 -13.06 -9.00 -4.97
CA ALA A 140 -11.80 -8.60 -4.36
C ALA A 140 -11.11 -7.44 -5.12
N ILE A 141 -11.22 -7.43 -6.46
CA ILE A 141 -10.94 -6.25 -7.28
C ILE A 141 -12.22 -5.45 -7.47
N TYR A 142 -12.22 -4.19 -7.07
CA TYR A 142 -13.44 -3.39 -7.00
C TYR A 142 -13.15 -1.91 -7.21
N ARG A 143 -14.22 -1.17 -7.52
CA ARG A 143 -14.33 0.26 -7.28
C ARG A 143 -15.45 0.46 -6.25
N PRO A 144 -15.35 1.42 -5.32
CA PRO A 144 -16.34 1.54 -4.24
C PRO A 144 -17.78 1.73 -4.73
N TYR A 145 -17.96 2.51 -5.81
CA TYR A 145 -19.24 2.74 -6.46
C TYR A 145 -19.02 3.18 -7.91
N ALA A 146 -20.06 3.15 -8.74
CA ALA A 146 -19.94 3.30 -10.19
C ALA A 146 -19.39 4.67 -10.64
N GLN A 147 -19.78 5.75 -9.96
CA GLN A 147 -19.32 7.13 -10.20
C GLN A 147 -18.12 7.51 -9.33
N GLY A 148 -17.42 6.54 -8.74
CA GLY A 148 -16.26 6.77 -7.87
C GLY A 148 -15.18 7.61 -8.54
N VAL A 149 -14.69 8.62 -7.83
CA VAL A 149 -13.59 9.47 -8.28
C VAL A 149 -12.39 9.31 -7.34
N PRO A 150 -11.18 9.00 -7.83
CA PRO A 150 -10.87 8.64 -9.22
C PRO A 150 -11.51 7.30 -9.61
N ASN A 151 -11.87 7.14 -10.89
CA ASN A 151 -12.48 5.91 -11.41
C ASN A 151 -11.40 4.84 -11.66
N ILE A 152 -10.76 4.40 -10.58
CA ILE A 152 -9.63 3.46 -10.59
C ILE A 152 -10.00 2.26 -9.71
N PHE A 153 -9.75 1.06 -10.23
CA PHE A 153 -9.96 -0.18 -9.48
C PHE A 153 -8.87 -0.40 -8.43
N THR A 154 -9.24 -1.09 -7.37
CA THR A 154 -8.37 -1.42 -6.24
C THR A 154 -8.56 -2.89 -5.91
N ILE A 155 -7.45 -3.60 -5.65
CA ILE A 155 -7.49 -4.98 -5.18
C ILE A 155 -7.36 -4.96 -3.67
N GLU A 156 -8.34 -5.51 -2.98
CA GLU A 156 -8.19 -5.81 -1.57
C GLU A 156 -7.46 -7.14 -1.40
N LYS A 157 -6.32 -7.09 -0.72
CA LYS A 157 -5.55 -8.27 -0.37
C LYS A 157 -5.88 -8.68 1.07
N ALA A 158 -6.72 -9.70 1.21
CA ALA A 158 -7.06 -10.29 2.50
C ALA A 158 -6.31 -11.61 2.73
N GLY A 159 -5.82 -11.80 3.96
CA GLY A 159 -5.15 -13.03 4.38
C GLY A 159 -3.73 -13.22 3.84
N GLU A 160 -3.16 -14.40 4.13
CA GLU A 160 -1.84 -14.79 3.62
C GLU A 160 -1.98 -15.68 2.38
N PRO A 161 -1.13 -15.51 1.36
CA PRO A 161 -1.21 -16.35 0.17
C PRO A 161 -0.80 -17.80 0.51
N PRO A 162 -1.34 -18.81 -0.19
CA PRO A 162 -1.05 -20.23 0.11
C PRO A 162 0.44 -20.56 0.14
N CYS A 163 1.23 -19.93 -0.74
CA CYS A 163 2.68 -20.11 -0.80
C CYS A 163 3.42 -19.61 0.45
N GLN A 164 2.90 -18.58 1.13
CA GLN A 164 3.44 -18.09 2.39
C GLN A 164 2.98 -18.99 3.55
N GLN A 165 1.71 -19.39 3.57
CA GLN A 165 1.18 -20.29 4.61
C GLN A 165 1.86 -21.66 4.61
N ALA A 166 2.15 -22.22 3.44
CA ALA A 166 2.85 -23.50 3.32
C ALA A 166 4.35 -23.40 3.58
N CYS A 167 4.93 -22.20 3.65
CA CYS A 167 6.34 -22.01 3.95
C CYS A 167 6.56 -22.14 5.47
N PRO A 168 7.41 -23.07 5.96
CA PRO A 168 7.69 -23.17 7.40
C PRO A 168 8.29 -21.91 8.02
N ALA A 169 8.92 -21.06 7.20
CA ALA A 169 9.47 -19.77 7.63
C ALA A 169 8.53 -18.59 7.35
N SER A 170 7.34 -18.83 6.79
CA SER A 170 6.35 -17.81 6.43
C SER A 170 6.94 -16.64 5.63
N VAL A 171 7.84 -16.95 4.69
CA VAL A 171 8.50 -15.95 3.84
C VAL A 171 7.46 -15.33 2.90
N PRO A 172 7.43 -13.99 2.75
CA PRO A 172 6.45 -13.30 1.89
C PRO A 172 6.76 -13.47 0.40
N VAL A 173 6.39 -14.64 -0.14
CA VAL A 173 6.70 -15.08 -1.52
C VAL A 173 6.27 -14.07 -2.59
N GLN A 174 5.03 -13.60 -2.54
CA GLN A 174 4.53 -12.65 -3.54
C GLN A 174 5.27 -11.30 -3.51
N GLY A 175 5.77 -10.88 -2.34
CA GLY A 175 6.42 -9.59 -2.16
C GLY A 175 7.75 -9.51 -2.89
N TYR A 176 8.67 -10.46 -2.61
CA TYR A 176 9.97 -10.44 -3.26
C TYR A 176 9.89 -10.78 -4.75
N ILE A 177 8.92 -11.59 -5.20
CA ILE A 177 8.72 -11.85 -6.64
C ILE A 177 8.30 -10.57 -7.38
N ALA A 178 7.42 -9.76 -6.78
CA ALA A 178 7.03 -8.47 -7.35
C ALA A 178 8.23 -7.51 -7.44
N LEU A 179 9.12 -7.52 -6.46
CA LEU A 179 10.35 -6.71 -6.49
C LEU A 179 11.37 -7.22 -7.52
N ILE A 180 11.51 -8.54 -7.67
CA ILE A 180 12.32 -9.15 -8.74
C ILE A 180 11.82 -8.70 -10.12
N GLN A 181 10.50 -8.67 -10.33
CA GLN A 181 9.90 -8.20 -11.59
C GLN A 181 10.24 -6.73 -11.87
N GLN A 182 10.41 -5.92 -10.83
CA GLN A 182 10.78 -4.50 -10.93
C GLN A 182 12.29 -4.26 -10.99
N GLY A 183 13.12 -5.31 -10.97
CA GLY A 183 14.59 -5.20 -10.94
C GLY A 183 15.16 -4.77 -9.58
N LYS A 184 14.34 -4.75 -8.53
CA LYS A 184 14.72 -4.30 -7.18
C LYS A 184 15.25 -5.46 -6.35
N TYR A 185 16.40 -6.01 -6.74
CA TYR A 185 16.93 -7.26 -6.16
C TYR A 185 17.39 -7.12 -4.69
N ALA A 186 18.03 -5.99 -4.33
CA ALA A 186 18.41 -5.71 -2.96
C ALA A 186 17.19 -5.64 -2.01
N GLU A 187 16.12 -4.92 -2.40
CA GLU A 187 14.86 -4.86 -1.66
C GLU A 187 14.21 -6.26 -1.55
N ALA A 188 14.24 -7.05 -2.63
CA ALA A 188 13.71 -8.41 -2.65
C ALA A 188 14.43 -9.31 -1.62
N LEU A 189 15.76 -9.23 -1.54
CA LEU A 189 16.56 -9.94 -0.55
C LEU A 189 16.28 -9.50 0.87
N ALA A 190 16.15 -8.18 1.10
CA ALA A 190 15.84 -7.63 2.41
C ALA A 190 14.53 -8.20 2.97
N ILE A 191 13.47 -8.22 2.13
CA ILE A 191 12.16 -8.81 2.50
C ILE A 191 12.28 -10.29 2.86
N VAL A 192 13.11 -11.06 2.14
CA VAL A 192 13.32 -12.47 2.48
C VAL A 192 14.06 -12.61 3.82
N ARG A 193 15.05 -11.75 4.06
CA ARG A 193 15.88 -11.73 5.27
C ARG A 193 15.15 -11.30 6.54
N GLU A 194 14.02 -10.62 6.42
CA GLU A 194 13.12 -10.37 7.55
C GLU A 194 12.68 -11.69 8.22
N LYS A 195 12.47 -12.74 7.43
CA LYS A 195 11.96 -14.03 7.91
C LYS A 195 13.03 -15.11 8.04
N MET A 196 14.04 -15.12 7.18
CA MET A 196 15.09 -16.14 7.24
C MET A 196 16.47 -15.63 6.79
N VAL A 197 17.52 -16.01 7.49
CA VAL A 197 18.89 -15.54 7.21
C VAL A 197 19.63 -16.32 6.11
N PHE A 198 19.05 -17.41 5.61
CA PHE A 198 19.69 -18.30 4.63
C PHE A 198 18.96 -18.40 3.29
N PRO A 199 18.71 -17.28 2.58
CA PRO A 199 18.03 -17.34 1.28
C PRO A 199 18.83 -18.17 0.26
N ALA A 200 20.17 -18.06 0.24
CA ALA A 200 21.05 -18.79 -0.68
C ALA A 200 20.98 -20.31 -0.53
N VAL A 201 20.95 -20.79 0.73
CA VAL A 201 20.84 -22.22 1.05
C VAL A 201 19.43 -22.71 0.71
N CYS A 202 18.39 -21.99 1.15
CA CYS A 202 17.01 -22.32 0.81
C CYS A 202 16.71 -22.22 -0.70
N GLY A 203 17.50 -21.49 -1.50
CA GLY A 203 17.42 -21.51 -2.96
C GLY A 203 17.97 -22.80 -3.61
N ARG A 204 18.66 -23.65 -2.83
CA ARG A 204 19.34 -24.86 -3.34
C ARG A 204 18.77 -26.16 -2.76
N VAL A 205 18.38 -26.17 -1.49
CA VAL A 205 17.97 -27.40 -0.77
C VAL A 205 16.50 -27.40 -0.34
N CYS A 206 15.74 -26.34 -0.62
CA CYS A 206 14.34 -26.28 -0.19
C CYS A 206 13.48 -27.33 -0.90
N VAL A 207 12.62 -27.99 -0.14
CA VAL A 207 11.67 -29.00 -0.63
C VAL A 207 10.43 -28.41 -1.32
N ARG A 208 10.36 -27.08 -1.46
CA ARG A 208 9.39 -26.35 -2.30
C ARG A 208 7.91 -26.57 -1.93
N PHE A 209 7.57 -26.64 -0.65
CA PHE A 209 6.18 -26.72 -0.17
C PHE A 209 5.27 -25.65 -0.80
N CYS A 210 5.81 -24.43 -0.94
CA CYS A 210 5.11 -23.29 -1.54
C CYS A 210 4.72 -23.50 -3.02
N GLU A 211 5.50 -24.25 -3.78
CA GLU A 211 5.24 -24.54 -5.19
C GLU A 211 4.14 -25.60 -5.33
N GLY A 212 4.10 -26.58 -4.43
CA GLY A 212 3.06 -27.62 -4.39
C GLY A 212 1.65 -27.06 -4.18
N VAL A 213 1.51 -25.97 -3.42
CA VAL A 213 0.22 -25.31 -3.16
C VAL A 213 -0.01 -24.05 -4.01
N CYS A 214 0.81 -23.81 -5.03
CA CYS A 214 0.69 -22.62 -5.86
C CYS A 214 -0.65 -22.60 -6.60
N THR A 215 -1.43 -21.51 -6.47
CA THR A 215 -2.72 -21.37 -7.17
C THR A 215 -2.57 -21.37 -8.69
N ARG A 216 -1.38 -21.00 -9.19
CA ARG A 216 -1.06 -21.03 -10.62
C ARG A 216 -1.09 -22.45 -11.23
N ASN A 217 -0.95 -23.50 -10.41
CA ASN A 217 -1.14 -24.90 -10.83
C ASN A 217 -2.54 -25.17 -11.42
N GLN A 218 -3.52 -24.32 -11.15
CA GLN A 218 -4.87 -24.43 -11.73
C GLN A 218 -4.96 -23.94 -13.17
N ILE A 219 -3.92 -23.25 -13.66
CA ILE A 219 -3.89 -22.64 -15.01
C ILE A 219 -2.81 -23.31 -15.85
N ASP A 220 -1.55 -23.26 -15.41
CA ASP A 220 -0.40 -23.81 -16.13
C ASP A 220 0.55 -24.56 -15.18
N SER A 221 1.59 -23.90 -14.66
CA SER A 221 2.66 -24.48 -13.87
C SER A 221 2.97 -23.60 -12.65
N PRO A 222 3.50 -24.16 -11.55
CA PRO A 222 3.78 -23.35 -10.37
C PRO A 222 4.85 -22.32 -10.70
N VAL A 223 4.83 -21.20 -10.00
CA VAL A 223 5.94 -20.26 -10.05
C VAL A 223 7.17 -20.94 -9.45
N ASP A 224 8.32 -20.84 -10.13
CA ASP A 224 9.58 -21.45 -9.67
C ASP A 224 10.23 -20.63 -8.54
N ILE A 225 9.57 -20.69 -7.38
CA ILE A 225 9.87 -19.88 -6.20
C ILE A 225 11.27 -20.18 -5.67
N MET A 226 11.69 -21.44 -5.68
CA MET A 226 13.01 -21.84 -5.20
C MET A 226 14.12 -21.26 -6.08
N HIS A 227 14.00 -21.34 -7.41
CA HIS A 227 15.02 -20.79 -8.30
C HIS A 227 15.01 -19.27 -8.33
N LEU A 228 13.87 -18.60 -8.18
CA LEU A 228 13.82 -17.15 -8.02
C LEU A 228 14.57 -16.69 -6.76
N LYS A 229 14.43 -17.45 -5.67
CA LYS A 229 15.19 -17.21 -4.43
C LYS A 229 16.69 -17.45 -4.62
N ARG A 230 17.06 -18.51 -5.36
CA ARG A 230 18.45 -18.77 -5.72
C ARG A 230 19.01 -17.62 -6.55
N PHE A 231 18.29 -17.18 -7.58
CA PHE A 231 18.69 -16.10 -8.47
C PHE A 231 19.04 -14.83 -7.70
N ILE A 232 18.17 -14.35 -6.81
CA ILE A 232 18.46 -13.15 -6.03
C ILE A 232 19.64 -13.34 -5.08
N SER A 233 19.82 -14.54 -4.51
CA SER A 233 20.95 -14.81 -3.62
C SER A 233 22.27 -14.97 -4.36
N ASP A 234 22.23 -15.47 -5.59
CA ASP A 234 23.40 -15.58 -6.46
C ASP A 234 23.79 -14.18 -6.97
N TRP A 235 22.80 -13.33 -7.29
CA TRP A 235 23.01 -11.91 -7.63
C TRP A 235 23.72 -11.13 -6.50
N GLU A 236 23.35 -11.39 -5.24
CA GLU A 236 24.04 -10.79 -4.08
C GLU A 236 25.53 -11.10 -4.04
N LEU A 237 25.95 -12.31 -4.39
CA LEU A 237 27.38 -12.68 -4.35
C LEU A 237 28.22 -11.85 -5.32
N GLU A 238 27.60 -11.37 -6.41
CA GLU A 238 28.23 -10.51 -7.41
C GLU A 238 28.13 -9.01 -7.05
N HIS A 239 27.22 -8.64 -6.14
CA HIS A 239 26.87 -7.25 -5.78
C HIS A 239 26.91 -7.03 -4.26
N ALA A 240 27.88 -7.67 -3.59
CA ALA A 240 27.96 -7.70 -2.13
C ALA A 240 28.03 -6.28 -1.51
N ASP A 241 28.75 -5.37 -2.16
CA ASP A 241 28.91 -3.97 -1.72
C ASP A 241 27.55 -3.23 -1.67
N GLU A 242 26.68 -3.44 -2.68
CA GLU A 242 25.33 -2.82 -2.72
C GLU A 242 24.39 -3.36 -1.64
N VAL A 243 24.62 -4.60 -1.19
CA VAL A 243 23.80 -5.26 -0.18
C VAL A 243 24.29 -4.93 1.23
N GLU A 244 25.60 -4.80 1.46
CA GLU A 244 26.15 -4.37 2.75
C GLU A 244 25.72 -2.94 3.10
N GLU A 245 25.70 -2.02 2.14
CA GLU A 245 25.19 -0.65 2.34
C GLU A 245 23.69 -0.61 2.70
N ALA A 246 22.92 -1.63 2.29
CA ALA A 246 21.49 -1.73 2.54
C ALA A 246 21.13 -2.39 3.89
N ILE A 247 22.08 -3.00 4.60
CA ILE A 247 21.83 -3.65 5.89
C ILE A 247 21.96 -2.63 7.02
N GLU A 248 20.83 -2.14 7.54
CA GLU A 248 20.82 -1.34 8.76
C GLU A 248 21.31 -2.18 9.96
N GLN A 249 22.42 -1.75 10.57
CA GLN A 249 22.84 -2.29 11.85
C GLN A 249 21.88 -1.80 12.96
N PRO A 250 21.57 -2.63 13.96
CA PRO A 250 20.73 -2.22 15.08
C PRO A 250 21.36 -1.00 15.77
N GLY A 251 20.65 0.13 15.80
CA GLY A 251 21.16 1.38 16.35
C GLY A 251 21.30 1.40 17.87
N VAL A 252 20.81 0.38 18.58
CA VAL A 252 20.92 0.23 20.04
C VAL A 252 21.31 -1.20 20.35
N THR A 253 22.44 -1.38 21.02
CA THR A 253 22.89 -2.66 21.56
C THR A 253 22.54 -2.72 23.05
N ARG A 254 21.96 -3.83 23.50
CA ARG A 254 21.68 -4.05 24.92
C ARG A 254 22.94 -4.41 25.71
N GLU A 255 22.92 -4.17 27.01
CA GLU A 255 24.03 -4.52 27.89
C GLU A 255 24.08 -6.04 28.19
N GLU A 256 22.92 -6.70 28.12
CA GLU A 256 22.79 -8.13 28.36
C GLU A 256 23.55 -8.95 27.30
N LYS A 257 24.30 -9.95 27.76
CA LYS A 257 25.04 -10.86 26.89
C LYS A 257 24.31 -12.20 26.79
N ILE A 258 23.97 -12.60 25.58
CA ILE A 258 23.32 -13.87 25.29
C ILE A 258 24.31 -14.78 24.55
N ALA A 259 24.49 -15.99 25.05
CA ALA A 259 25.27 -17.02 24.37
C ALA A 259 24.34 -17.97 23.62
N VAL A 260 24.62 -18.21 22.34
CA VAL A 260 23.93 -19.23 21.52
C VAL A 260 24.86 -20.43 21.37
N ILE A 261 24.47 -21.58 21.91
CA ILE A 261 25.25 -22.82 21.83
C ILE A 261 24.80 -23.59 20.58
N GLY A 262 25.65 -23.58 19.55
CA GLY A 262 25.45 -24.32 18.29
C GLY A 262 25.44 -23.40 17.06
N ALA A 263 26.24 -23.74 16.05
CA ALA A 263 26.40 -22.96 14.81
C ALA A 263 25.55 -23.51 13.64
N GLY A 264 24.53 -24.31 13.95
CA GLY A 264 23.57 -24.79 12.93
C GLY A 264 22.58 -23.70 12.49
N PRO A 265 21.70 -24.00 11.52
CA PRO A 265 20.73 -23.02 11.00
C PRO A 265 19.86 -22.38 12.08
N ALA A 266 19.43 -23.18 13.07
CA ALA A 266 18.63 -22.68 14.20
C ALA A 266 19.41 -21.69 15.07
N GLY A 267 20.67 -22.00 15.39
CA GLY A 267 21.51 -21.15 16.24
C GLY A 267 21.85 -19.82 15.55
N LEU A 268 22.22 -19.86 14.28
CA LEU A 268 22.53 -18.65 13.52
C LEU A 268 21.28 -17.78 13.28
N GLN A 269 20.12 -18.38 12.98
CA GLN A 269 18.85 -17.63 12.89
C GLN A 269 18.47 -17.00 14.23
N ALA A 270 18.64 -17.73 15.34
CA ALA A 270 18.40 -17.20 16.68
C ALA A 270 19.34 -16.03 17.00
N ALA A 271 20.64 -16.19 16.74
CA ALA A 271 21.63 -15.13 16.92
C ALA A 271 21.25 -13.87 16.12
N ALA A 272 20.95 -14.00 14.84
CA ALA A 272 20.56 -12.88 14.00
C ALA A 272 19.27 -12.18 14.45
N ASN A 273 18.27 -12.95 14.90
CA ASN A 273 17.03 -12.38 15.44
C ASN A 273 17.27 -11.63 16.76
N LEU A 274 18.14 -12.16 17.63
CA LEU A 274 18.53 -11.48 18.87
C LEU A 274 19.31 -10.20 18.59
N THR A 275 20.26 -10.22 17.65
CA THR A 275 21.00 -9.02 17.23
C THR A 275 20.06 -7.91 16.76
N ARG A 276 18.99 -8.23 16.01
CA ARG A 276 17.99 -7.23 15.57
C ARG A 276 17.15 -6.64 16.71
N GLN A 277 17.04 -7.31 17.85
CA GLN A 277 16.28 -6.84 19.01
C GLN A 277 17.09 -5.90 19.93
N GLY A 278 18.37 -5.71 19.61
CA GLY A 278 19.34 -4.94 20.38
C GLY A 278 20.03 -5.76 21.43
#